data_AF-A0A7C5CUC9-F1
#
_entry.id   AF-A0A7C5CUC9-F1
#
_cell.length_a   1.000
_cell.length_b   1.000
_cell.length_c   1.000
_cell.angle_alpha   90.00
_cell.angle_beta   90.00
_cell.angle_gamma   90.00
#
_symmetry.space_group_name_H-M   'P 1'
#
loop_
_entity.id
_entity.type
_entity.pdbx_description
1 polymer ?
#
loop_
_entity_poly.entity_id
_entity_poly.type
_entity_poly.pdbx_seq_one_letter_code
_entity_poly.pdbx_strand_id
1 'polypeptide(L)'
;MMMPPGGSSGKMSKFATFIMGLGYGYKGKAGVVKSYPMSDFKGMVPEGATVWYANKKLDAISKEPLIYNTHIIVVQELEDKLLVEIYKAEE
;
A
#
# COMPACT_ATOMS: atom_id res chain seq x y z
N MET A 1 7.66 17.01 -39.25
CA MET A 1 7.21 16.03 -38.23
C MET A 1 7.28 16.72 -36.88
N MET A 2 6.14 16.97 -36.24
CA MET A 2 6.12 17.47 -34.86
C MET A 2 6.57 16.32 -33.94
N MET A 3 7.70 16.49 -33.26
CA MET A 3 8.09 15.59 -32.17
C MET A 3 7.02 15.73 -31.07
N PRO A 4 6.48 14.62 -30.53
CA PRO A 4 5.65 14.74 -29.34
C PRO A 4 6.53 15.33 -28.22
N PRO A 5 5.97 16.18 -27.34
CA PRO A 5 6.71 16.65 -26.18
C PRO A 5 7.12 15.41 -25.39
N GLY A 6 8.39 15.34 -25.02
CA GLY A 6 8.94 14.30 -24.17
C GLY A 6 8.26 14.31 -22.81
N GLY A 7 7.06 13.74 -22.74
CA GLY A 7 6.44 13.33 -21.50
C GLY A 7 7.14 12.05 -21.10
N SER A 8 7.96 12.14 -20.06
CA SER A 8 8.37 10.99 -19.26
C SER A 8 7.22 9.98 -19.27
N SER A 9 7.45 8.76 -19.77
CA SER A 9 6.42 7.73 -19.82
C SER A 9 5.98 7.52 -18.37
N GLY A 10 4.88 8.18 -17.99
CA GLY A 10 4.49 8.45 -16.61
C GLY A 10 4.00 7.17 -15.97
N LYS A 11 4.92 6.25 -15.69
CA LYS A 11 4.63 5.01 -14.99
C LYS A 11 4.03 5.41 -13.65
N MET A 12 2.73 5.13 -13.51
CA MET A 12 2.01 5.29 -12.27
C MET A 12 2.76 4.50 -11.20
N SER A 13 3.11 5.14 -10.08
CA SER A 13 3.79 4.47 -8.96
C SER A 13 3.03 3.21 -8.58
N LYS A 14 3.73 2.08 -8.49
CA LYS A 14 3.18 0.82 -8.00
C LYS A 14 2.59 0.98 -6.61
N PHE A 15 3.29 1.72 -5.74
CA PHE A 15 2.80 2.04 -4.40
C PHE A 15 1.47 2.79 -4.45
N ALA A 16 1.41 3.90 -5.19
CA ALA A 16 0.18 4.70 -5.29
C ALA A 16 -0.97 3.89 -5.90
N THR A 17 -0.70 3.13 -6.97
CA THR A 17 -1.68 2.26 -7.63
C THR A 17 -2.21 1.19 -6.68
N PHE A 18 -1.33 0.60 -5.87
CA PHE A 18 -1.71 -0.42 -4.90
C PHE A 18 -2.62 0.13 -3.80
N ILE A 19 -2.25 1.27 -3.18
CA ILE A 19 -3.09 1.90 -2.15
C ILE A 19 -4.44 2.34 -2.73
N MET A 20 -4.46 2.90 -3.95
CA MET A 20 -5.72 3.23 -4.62
C MET A 20 -6.55 1.98 -4.90
N GLY A 21 -5.95 0.90 -5.38
CA GLY A 21 -6.65 -0.37 -5.61
C GLY A 21 -7.28 -0.92 -4.32
N LEU A 22 -6.56 -0.84 -3.19
CA LEU A 22 -7.07 -1.23 -1.89
C LEU A 22 -8.23 -0.36 -1.41
N GLY A 23 -8.17 0.96 -1.61
CA GLY A 23 -9.26 1.87 -1.24
C GLY A 23 -10.50 1.75 -2.12
N TYR A 24 -10.32 1.60 -3.44
CA TYR A 24 -11.42 1.69 -4.41
C TYR A 24 -12.10 0.37 -4.78
N GLY A 25 -11.55 -0.81 -4.42
CA GLY A 25 -12.26 -2.06 -4.71
C GLY A 25 -11.40 -3.30 -4.90
N TYR A 26 -10.48 -3.60 -3.98
CA TYR A 26 -9.76 -4.88 -4.04
C TYR A 26 -10.76 -6.04 -3.84
N LYS A 27 -10.80 -6.97 -4.80
CA LYS A 27 -11.81 -8.05 -4.89
C LYS A 27 -13.28 -7.58 -4.81
N GLY A 28 -13.58 -6.37 -5.29
CA GLY A 28 -14.95 -5.84 -5.32
C GLY A 28 -15.48 -5.34 -3.96
N LYS A 29 -14.62 -5.27 -2.93
CA LYS A 29 -14.93 -4.68 -1.63
C LYS A 29 -14.25 -3.33 -1.48
N ALA A 30 -15.00 -2.31 -1.06
CA ALA A 30 -14.44 -1.00 -0.77
C ALA A 30 -13.51 -1.06 0.45
N GLY A 31 -12.39 -0.34 0.39
CA GLY A 31 -11.41 -0.30 1.46
C GLY A 31 -11.56 0.92 2.35
N VAL A 32 -11.72 0.69 3.65
CA VAL A 32 -11.56 1.71 4.68
C VAL A 32 -10.08 1.82 5.00
N VAL A 33 -9.46 2.87 4.49
CA VAL A 33 -8.03 3.13 4.69
C VAL A 33 -7.83 3.95 5.96
N LYS A 34 -7.00 3.44 6.87
CA LYS A 34 -6.51 4.14 8.07
C LYS A 34 -5.00 4.21 8.03
N SER A 35 -4.44 5.30 8.55
CA SER A 35 -2.99 5.49 8.59
C SER A 35 -2.50 5.76 10.00
N TYR A 36 -1.39 5.12 10.38
CA TYR A 36 -0.77 5.23 11.69
C TYR A 36 0.76 5.42 11.57
N PRO A 37 1.41 5.95 12.61
CA PRO A 37 2.86 5.89 12.74
C PRO A 37 3.41 4.46 12.71
N MET A 38 4.60 4.26 12.14
CA MET A 38 5.28 2.95 12.12
C MET A 38 5.53 2.39 13.54
N SER A 39 5.77 3.28 14.50
CA SER A 39 5.98 2.93 15.91
C SER A 39 4.79 2.19 16.56
N ASP A 40 3.59 2.36 15.98
CA ASP A 40 2.37 1.75 16.46
C ASP A 40 2.21 0.32 15.94
N PHE A 41 2.98 -0.07 14.91
CA PHE A 41 3.01 -1.44 14.44
C PHE A 41 3.75 -2.33 15.44
N LYS A 42 2.99 -3.10 16.23
CA LYS A 42 3.54 -4.03 17.24
C LYS A 42 3.79 -5.45 16.71
N GLY A 43 3.63 -5.68 15.41
CA GLY A 43 3.81 -7.00 14.80
C GLY A 43 2.68 -8.01 15.07
N MET A 44 1.68 -7.64 15.88
CA MET A 44 0.45 -8.42 16.03
C MET A 44 -0.52 -8.06 14.92
N VAL A 45 -0.87 -9.04 14.10
CA VAL A 45 -1.75 -8.88 12.93
C VAL A 45 -2.96 -9.80 13.12
N PRO A 46 -4.19 -9.34 12.83
CA PRO A 46 -5.38 -10.18 12.94
C PRO A 46 -5.26 -11.47 12.13
N GLU A 47 -5.86 -12.55 12.63
CA GLU A 47 -5.91 -13.82 11.89
C GLU A 47 -6.61 -13.62 10.54
N GLY A 48 -6.03 -14.19 9.48
CA GLY A 48 -6.53 -14.04 8.11
C GLY A 48 -6.23 -12.69 7.44
N ALA A 49 -5.59 -11.73 8.13
CA ALA A 49 -5.13 -10.50 7.47
C ALA A 49 -3.86 -10.74 6.65
N THR A 50 -3.74 -10.02 5.54
CA THR A 50 -2.57 -10.04 4.67
C THR A 50 -1.68 -8.84 4.96
N VAL A 51 -0.40 -9.08 5.23
CA VAL A 51 0.61 -8.03 5.43
C VAL A 51 1.39 -7.80 4.15
N TRP A 52 1.59 -6.53 3.82
CA TRP A 52 2.47 -6.08 2.74
C TRP A 52 3.49 -5.10 3.29
N TYR A 53 4.74 -5.29 2.91
CA TYR A 53 5.84 -4.39 3.21
C TYR A 53 6.12 -3.57 1.96
N ALA A 54 6.20 -2.25 2.13
CA ALA A 54 6.39 -1.35 1.01
C ALA A 54 7.48 -0.31 1.26
N ASN A 55 8.21 0.00 0.21
CA ASN A 55 9.13 1.12 0.15
C ASN A 55 8.65 2.10 -0.92
N LYS A 56 8.09 3.23 -0.48
CA LYS A 56 7.58 4.30 -1.37
C LYS A 56 8.70 4.92 -2.20
N LYS A 57 9.91 5.07 -1.65
CA LYS A 57 11.07 5.65 -2.35
C LYS A 57 11.60 4.72 -3.45
N LEU A 58 11.53 3.41 -3.23
CA LEU A 58 11.94 2.39 -4.20
C LEU A 58 10.78 1.89 -5.08
N ASP A 59 9.57 2.44 -4.90
CA ASP A 59 8.33 1.98 -5.54
C ASP A 59 8.14 0.45 -5.48
N ALA A 60 8.48 -0.14 -4.32
CA ALA A 60 8.50 -1.58 -4.08
C ALA A 60 7.41 -1.99 -3.10
N ILE A 61 6.76 -3.13 -3.36
CA ILE A 61 5.77 -3.77 -2.51
C ILE A 61 6.06 -5.28 -2.50
N SER A 62 6.08 -5.90 -1.33
CA SER A 62 6.32 -7.33 -1.14
C SER A 62 5.46 -7.88 0.00
N LYS A 63 5.21 -9.18 0.02
CA LYS A 63 4.64 -9.89 1.19
C LYS A 63 5.71 -10.26 2.22
N GLU A 64 6.98 -10.18 1.82
CA GLU A 64 8.13 -10.42 2.69
C GLU A 64 8.69 -9.09 3.18
N PRO A 65 9.24 -9.03 4.41
CA PRO A 65 9.90 -7.84 4.93
C PRO A 65 10.98 -7.32 3.98
N LEU A 66 10.94 -6.02 3.70
CA LEU A 66 12.00 -5.34 2.95
C LEU A 66 13.05 -4.82 3.94
N ILE A 67 14.33 -4.82 3.56
CA ILE A 67 15.44 -4.33 4.40
C ILE A 67 15.20 -2.88 4.88
N TYR A 68 14.50 -2.07 4.07
CA TYR A 68 14.13 -0.70 4.39
C TYR A 68 12.66 -0.43 4.05
N ASN A 69 11.72 -1.07 4.75
CA ASN A 69 10.31 -0.75 4.57
C ASN A 69 10.02 0.68 5.08
N THR A 70 9.38 1.48 4.25
CA THR A 70 8.84 2.80 4.65
C THR A 70 7.40 2.69 5.13
N HIS A 71 6.71 1.63 4.70
CA HIS A 71 5.30 1.38 4.98
C HIS A 71 5.10 -0.11 5.28
N ILE A 72 4.23 -0.41 6.23
CA ILE A 72 3.64 -1.73 6.45
C ILE A 72 2.14 -1.57 6.25
N ILE A 73 1.55 -2.40 5.41
CA ILE A 73 0.15 -2.32 5.02
C ILE A 73 -0.50 -3.64 5.45
N VAL A 74 -1.43 -3.55 6.39
CA VAL A 74 -2.23 -4.69 6.84
C VAL A 74 -3.59 -4.59 6.18
N VAL A 75 -3.97 -5.64 5.44
CA VAL A 75 -5.24 -5.73 4.73
C VAL A 75 -6.05 -6.86 5.34
N GLN A 76 -7.17 -6.51 5.97
CA GLN A 76 -8.11 -7.48 6.52
C GLN A 76 -9.39 -7.50 5.69
N GLU A 77 -9.76 -8.68 5.21
CA GLU A 77 -11.07 -8.90 4.60
C GLU A 77 -12.12 -9.08 5.69
N LEU A 78 -13.07 -8.14 5.76
CA LEU A 78 -14.28 -8.25 6.56
C LEU A 78 -15.45 -8.66 5.66
N GLU A 79 -16.62 -8.96 6.22
CA GLU A 79 -17.79 -9.42 5.46
C GLU A 79 -18.19 -8.40 4.36
N ASP A 80 -18.35 -7.14 4.74
CA ASP A 80 -18.86 -6.06 3.89
C ASP A 80 -17.78 -5.14 3.28
N LYS A 81 -16.55 -5.18 3.81
CA LYS A 81 -15.49 -4.21 3.48
C LYS A 81 -14.09 -4.77 3.62
N LEU A 82 -13.11 -4.01 3.13
CA LEU A 82 -11.71 -4.21 3.48
C LEU A 82 -11.30 -3.20 4.54
N LEU A 83 -10.66 -3.65 5.60
CA LEU A 83 -9.93 -2.76 6.49
C LEU A 83 -8.47 -2.72 6.03
N VAL A 84 -7.97 -1.53 5.73
CA VAL A 84 -6.61 -1.31 5.25
C VAL A 84 -5.89 -0.39 6.22
N GLU A 85 -4.97 -0.95 6.99
CA GLU A 85 -4.19 -0.20 7.96
C GLU A 85 -2.78 0.03 7.43
N ILE A 86 -2.40 1.29 7.26
CA ILE A 86 -1.11 1.70 6.71
C ILE A 86 -0.28 2.30 7.84
N TYR A 87 0.73 1.56 8.28
CA TYR A 87 1.75 2.04 9.21
C TYR A 87 2.88 2.65 8.37
N LYS A 88 3.20 3.93 8.58
CA LYS A 88 4.23 4.64 7.81
C LYS A 88 5.34 5.18 8.69
N ALA A 89 6.59 5.08 8.23
CA ALA A 89 7.72 5.72 8.89
C ALA A 89 7.49 7.24 8.89
N GLU A 90 7.77 7.89 10.02
CA GLU A 90 7.80 9.35 10.07
C GLU A 90 8.96 9.84 9.19
N GLU A 91 8.70 10.85 8.36
CA GLU A 91 9.67 11.41 7.40
C GLU A 91 10.65 12.37 8.08
#